data_AF-A0A367ENY7-F1
#
_entry.id   AF-A0A367ENY7-F1
#
_cell.length_a   1.000
_cell.length_b   1.000
_cell.length_c   1.000
_cell.angle_alpha   90.00
_cell.angle_beta   90.00
_cell.angle_gamma   90.00
#
_symmetry.space_group_name_H-M   'P 1'
#
loop_
_entity.id
_entity.type
_entity.pdbx_description
1 polymer ?
#
loop_
_entity_poly.entity_id
_entity_poly.type
_entity_poly.pdbx_seq_one_letter_code
_entity_poly.pdbx_strand_id
1 'polypeptide(L)' 'MWSEGDRVRDARTGKAGRVVQVTGPAPFIYRVLLEQRGVGEPPVMIFRYGDQLRAAPAQAPGGQAFEKTL' A
#
# COMPACT_ATOMS: atom_id res chain seq x y z
N MET A 1 10.44 6.18 -9.77
CA MET A 1 11.11 5.59 -8.59
C MET A 1 10.27 5.95 -7.38
N TRP A 2 10.07 5.01 -6.46
CA TRP A 2 9.28 5.27 -5.24
C TRP A 2 10.19 5.64 -4.07
N SER A 3 9.61 6.30 -3.09
CA SER A 3 10.24 6.74 -1.84
C SER A 3 9.47 6.21 -0.63
N GLU A 4 10.12 6.15 0.53
CA GLU A 4 9.42 5.88 1.78
C GLU A 4 8.30 6.91 2.00
N GLY A 5 7.13 6.45 2.44
CA GLY A 5 5.92 7.25 2.57
C GLY A 5 5.00 7.25 1.35
N ASP A 6 5.51 6.91 0.15
CA ASP A 6 4.70 6.88 -1.06
C ASP A 6 3.54 5.88 -0.92
N ARG A 7 2.34 6.34 -1.26
CA ARG A 7 1.15 5.48 -1.34
C ARG A 7 1.11 4.81 -2.71
N VAL A 8 1.16 3.49 -2.71
CA VAL A 8 1.23 2.66 -3.92
C VAL A 8 0.16 1.59 -3.90
N ARG A 9 -0.11 1.00 -5.05
CA ARG A 9 -0.86 -0.26 -5.17
C ARG A 9 -0.02 -1.30 -5.89
N ASP A 10 -0.14 -2.54 -5.42
CA ASP A 10 0.44 -3.71 -6.07
C ASP A 10 -0.26 -3.97 -7.41
N ALA A 11 0.48 -3.94 -8.52
CA ALA A 11 -0.08 -4.15 -9.85
C ALA A 11 -0.73 -5.54 -10.01
N ARG A 12 -0.25 -6.55 -9.25
CA ARG A 12 -0.78 -7.91 -9.31
C ARG A 12 -2.10 -8.09 -8.56
N THR A 13 -2.23 -7.48 -7.38
CA THR A 13 -3.37 -7.73 -6.47
C THR A 13 -4.31 -6.54 -6.32
N GLY A 14 -3.92 -5.36 -6.82
CA GLY A 14 -4.64 -4.10 -6.63
C GLY A 14 -4.63 -3.57 -5.20
N LYS A 15 -4.04 -4.29 -4.23
CA LYS A 15 -4.01 -3.87 -2.82
C LYS A 15 -3.13 -2.63 -2.65
N ALA A 16 -3.64 -1.64 -1.93
CA ALA A 16 -2.95 -0.41 -1.62
C ALA A 16 -2.10 -0.55 -0.34
N GLY A 17 -1.07 0.26 -0.23
CA GLY A 17 -0.15 0.30 0.90
C GLY A 17 0.78 1.51 0.84
N ARG A 18 1.66 1.60 1.82
CA ARG A 18 2.73 2.60 1.86
C ARG A 18 4.09 1.93 1.75
N VAL A 19 4.98 2.52 0.97
CA VAL A 19 6.39 2.15 0.99
C VAL A 19 6.97 2.53 2.36
N VAL A 20 7.59 1.58 3.04
CA VAL A 20 8.22 1.79 4.36
C VAL A 20 9.73 1.55 4.34
N GLN A 21 10.26 1.00 3.26
CA GLN A 21 11.69 0.79 3.08
C GLN A 21 12.03 0.69 1.60
N VAL A 22 13.16 1.28 1.23
CA VAL A 22 13.77 1.16 -0.10
C VAL A 22 15.17 0.54 0.05
N THR A 23 15.41 -0.60 -0.60
CA THR A 23 16.73 -1.27 -0.63
C THR A 23 17.33 -1.15 -2.03
N GLY A 24 18.59 -0.72 -2.17
CA GLY A 24 19.28 -0.47 -3.46
C GLY A 24 20.81 -0.47 -3.32
N PRO A 25 21.58 -0.20 -4.40
CA PRO A 25 21.25 0.73 -5.49
C PRO A 25 20.60 0.15 -6.75
N ALA A 26 20.67 -1.15 -7.02
CA ALA A 26 19.88 -1.84 -8.06
C ALA A 26 19.98 -3.37 -7.94
N PRO A 27 18.89 -4.13 -8.18
CA PRO A 27 17.53 -3.65 -8.37
C PRO A 27 16.99 -3.03 -7.06
N PHE A 28 16.17 -1.98 -7.19
CA PHE A 28 15.48 -1.44 -6.03
C PHE A 28 14.38 -2.39 -5.58
N ILE A 29 14.41 -2.79 -4.31
CA ILE A 29 13.35 -3.57 -3.67
C ILE A 29 12.60 -2.63 -2.72
N TYR A 30 11.29 -2.56 -2.91
CA TYR A 30 10.38 -1.77 -2.09
C TYR A 30 9.65 -2.67 -1.11
N ARG A 31 9.77 -2.35 0.18
CA ARG A 31 8.95 -2.96 1.21
C ARG A 31 7.70 -2.11 1.40
N VAL A 32 6.52 -2.71 1.23
CA VAL A 32 5.23 -2.02 1.31
C VAL A 32 4.40 -2.62 2.43
N LEU A 33 3.95 -1.76 3.35
CA LEU A 33 2.95 -2.10 4.36
C LEU A 33 1.57 -1.92 3.71
N LEU A 34 0.82 -3.02 3.57
CA LEU A 34 -0.53 -2.96 3.03
C LEU A 34 -1.49 -2.31 4.02
N GLU A 35 -2.46 -1.57 3.49
CA GLU A 35 -3.56 -1.03 4.28
C GLU A 35 -4.44 -2.16 4.79
N GLN A 36 -4.79 -2.10 6.07
CA GLN A 36 -5.70 -3.06 6.72
C GLN A 36 -7.11 -2.87 6.17
N ARG A 37 -7.84 -3.97 5.99
CA ARG A 37 -9.24 -3.93 5.56
C ARG A 37 -10.22 -4.01 6.72
N GLY A 38 -9.78 -4.50 7.88
CA GLY A 38 -10.60 -4.64 9.08
C GLY A 38 -9.83 -4.46 10.39
N VAL A 39 -10.56 -4.14 11.45
CA VAL A 39 -10.01 -4.01 12.81
C VAL A 39 -9.55 -5.38 13.30
N GLY A 40 -8.29 -5.50 13.71
CA GLY A 40 -7.72 -6.74 14.25
C GLY A 40 -7.01 -7.63 13.23
N GLU A 41 -6.97 -7.26 11.95
CA GLU A 41 -6.14 -7.97 10.97
C GLU A 41 -4.65 -7.71 11.22
N PRO A 42 -3.78 -8.73 11.17
CA PRO A 42 -2.35 -8.53 11.31
C PRO A 42 -1.81 -7.69 10.15
N PRO A 43 -0.79 -6.83 10.39
CA PRO A 43 -0.18 -6.04 9.33
C PRO A 43 0.49 -6.94 8.29
N VAL A 44 0.19 -6.69 7.01
CA VAL A 44 0.77 -7.45 5.89
C VAL A 44 1.85 -6.63 5.22
N MET A 45 3.06 -7.19 5.17
CA MET A 45 4.19 -6.63 4.44
C MET A 45 4.38 -7.37 3.11
N ILE A 46 4.61 -6.63 2.02
CA ILE A 46 5.01 -7.20 0.74
C ILE A 46 6.31 -6.58 0.23
N PHE A 47 7.01 -7.31 -0.64
CA PHE A 47 8.20 -6.85 -1.34
C PHE A 47 7.91 -6.77 -2.83
N ARG A 48 8.29 -5.67 -3.48
CA ARG A 48 8.04 -5.43 -4.91
C ARG A 48 9.21 -4.71 -5.57
N TYR A 49 9.39 -4.99 -6.86
CA TYR A 49 10.18 -4.14 -7.74
C TYR A 49 9.35 -2.93 -8.18
N GLY A 50 10.02 -1.86 -8.63
CA GLY A 50 9.37 -0.58 -8.93
C GLY A 50 8.32 -0.67 -10.04
N ASP A 51 8.53 -1.55 -11.02
CA ASP A 51 7.63 -1.84 -12.14
C ASP A 51 6.38 -2.63 -11.74
N GLN A 52 6.38 -3.26 -10.55
CA GLN A 52 5.25 -3.99 -9.98
C GLN A 52 4.34 -3.09 -9.13
N LEU A 53 4.67 -1.81 -8.98
CA LEU A 53 3.90 -0.83 -8.23
C LEU A 53 3.28 0.21 -9.16
N ARG A 54 2.13 0.73 -8.75
CA ARG A 54 1.45 1.85 -9.41
C ARG A 54 1.04 2.87 -8.35
N ALA A 55 0.85 4.12 -8.75
CA ALA A 55 0.30 5.14 -7.86
C ALA A 55 -1.10 4.70 -7.40
N ALA A 56 -1.35 4.81 -6.09
CA ALA A 56 -2.70 4.72 -5.56
C ALA A 56 -3.31 6.12 -5.49
N PRO A 57 -4.62 6.30 -5.76
CA PRO A 57 -5.29 7.59 -5.60
C PRO A 57 -5.15 8.09 -4.16
N ALA A 58 -5.32 9.38 -3.86
CA ALA A 58 -5.39 9.82 -2.47
C ALA A 58 -6.64 9.20 -1.80
N GLN A 59 -6.55 8.81 -0.53
CA GLN A 59 -7.73 8.37 0.21
C GLN A 59 -8.61 9.61 0.46
N ALA A 60 -9.82 9.63 -0.10
CA ALA A 60 -10.77 10.70 0.20
C ALA A 60 -11.06 10.68 1.72
N PRO A 61 -11.05 11.83 2.40
CA PRO A 61 -11.46 11.90 3.79
C PRO A 61 -12.96 11.60 3.87
N GLY A 62 -13.34 10.36 4.22
CA GLY A 62 -14.74 9.95 4.29
C GLY A 62 -15.03 8.47 4.07
N GLY A 63 -14.04 7.64 3.73
CA GLY A 63 -14.22 6.19 3.54
C GLY A 63 -14.31 5.37 4.83
N GLN A 64 -15.05 5.84 5.84
CA GLN A 64 -15.56 4.97 6.90
C GLN A 64 -17.04 4.79 6.57
N ALA A 65 -17.38 3.63 5.99
CA ALA A 65 -18.75 3.26 5.73
C ALA A 65 -19.47 3.25 7.09
N PHE A 66 -20.29 4.27 7.34
CA PHE A 66 -21.29 4.20 8.38
C PHE A 66 -22.30 3.14 7.94
N GLU A 67 -22.17 1.95 8.50
CA GLU A 67 -23.20 0.94 8.51
C GLU A 67 -24.41 1.56 9.25
N LYS A 68 -25.35 2.13 8.50
CA LYS A 68 -26.65 2.50 9.04
C LYS A 68 -27.50 1.24 9.07
N THR A 69 -27.55 0.65 10.27
CA THR A 69 -28.62 -0.23 10.71
C THR A 69 -29.97 0.46 10.53
N LEU A 70 -30.87 -0.16 9.76
CA LEU A 70 -32.33 -0.04 9.88
C LEU A 70 -32.94 -1.41 9.63
#